data_AF-A0A845R977-F1
#
_entry.id   AF-A0A845R977-F1
#
_cell.length_a   1.000
_cell.length_b   1.000
_cell.length_c   1.000
_cell.angle_alpha   90.00
_cell.angle_beta   90.00
_cell.angle_gamma   90.00
#
_symmetry.space_group_name_H-M   'P 1'
#
loop_
_entity.id
_entity.type
_entity.pdbx_description
1 polymer ?
#
loop_
_entity_poly.entity_id
_entity_poly.type
_entity_poly.pdbx_seq_one_letter_code
_entity_poly.pdbx_strand_id
1 'polypeptide(L)'
;MAPKKGSRKPGTEQAPAILTIIPDWADAAAIGMLVGLSDRQIQNLTRSGVLTKETPPGRKVQKYRTCKAVQQYIAHVKQKAGEQEQPKELVLRKLEAEVKLKESQGQLASIKADIAEGRYIETASAAQQLTEFMDTFKHFALNIPSRVAGTVAGYTDAATARAIEKSTRKELEDMLALFADAAMLAPGEGARR
;
A
#
# COMPACT_ATOMS: atom_id res chain seq x y z
N MET A 1 20.41 -45.87 -79.63
CA MET A 1 20.99 -45.60 -78.29
C MET A 1 20.05 -46.21 -77.25
N ALA A 2 20.57 -47.13 -76.43
CA ALA A 2 19.82 -47.94 -75.48
C ALA A 2 19.32 -47.13 -74.25
N PRO A 3 18.23 -47.56 -73.58
CA PRO A 3 17.67 -46.88 -72.42
C PRO A 3 18.28 -47.39 -71.11
N LYS A 4 18.49 -46.52 -70.12
CA LYS A 4 18.69 -46.94 -68.72
C LYS A 4 17.69 -46.24 -67.80
N LYS A 5 16.66 -47.01 -67.43
CA LYS A 5 15.91 -46.87 -66.17
C LYS A 5 16.86 -47.01 -64.98
N GLY A 6 16.68 -46.17 -63.96
CA GLY A 6 17.45 -46.22 -62.72
C GLY A 6 16.72 -45.53 -61.56
N SER A 7 15.69 -46.18 -61.05
CA SER A 7 15.15 -46.15 -59.67
C SER A 7 15.29 -44.87 -58.82
N ARG A 8 14.18 -44.17 -58.60
CA ARG A 8 13.92 -43.45 -57.33
C ARG A 8 13.89 -44.47 -56.19
N LYS A 9 14.79 -44.34 -55.20
CA LYS A 9 14.66 -45.01 -53.90
C LYS A 9 14.00 -44.04 -52.91
N PRO A 10 12.95 -44.45 -52.16
CA PRO A 10 12.32 -43.68 -51.10
C PRO A 10 12.94 -44.01 -49.72
N GLY A 11 12.88 -43.05 -48.79
CA GLY A 11 13.13 -43.23 -47.35
C GLY A 11 14.61 -43.28 -46.96
N THR A 12 15.10 -42.45 -46.04
CA THR A 12 14.59 -42.33 -44.67
C THR A 12 15.08 -41.00 -44.07
N GLU A 13 14.13 -40.11 -43.76
CA GLU A 13 14.37 -39.05 -42.77
C GLU A 13 14.43 -39.75 -41.41
N GLN A 14 15.62 -40.18 -41.01
CA GLN A 14 15.86 -40.64 -39.65
C GLN A 14 15.81 -39.40 -38.76
N ALA A 15 14.66 -39.19 -38.12
CA ALA A 15 14.57 -38.34 -36.93
C ALA A 15 15.68 -38.78 -35.96
N PRO A 16 16.52 -37.85 -35.47
CA PRO A 16 17.72 -38.24 -34.75
C PRO A 16 17.32 -38.93 -33.44
N ALA A 17 17.90 -40.10 -33.19
CA ALA A 17 17.74 -40.96 -32.01
C ALA A 17 18.28 -40.34 -30.69
N ILE A 18 18.15 -39.02 -30.52
CA ILE A 18 18.72 -38.24 -29.42
C ILE A 18 17.84 -38.31 -28.16
N LEU A 19 16.61 -38.83 -28.25
CA LEU A 19 15.68 -38.83 -27.11
C LEU A 19 15.78 -40.06 -26.18
N THR A 20 16.63 -41.05 -26.47
CA THR A 20 16.69 -42.28 -25.63
C THR A 20 17.96 -42.39 -24.77
N ILE A 21 19.06 -41.73 -25.15
CA ILE A 21 20.30 -41.64 -24.36
C ILE A 21 20.88 -40.24 -24.57
N ILE A 22 21.02 -39.45 -23.50
CA ILE A 22 21.65 -38.12 -23.58
C ILE A 22 23.15 -38.34 -23.84
N PRO A 23 23.70 -37.93 -25.00
CA PRO A 23 25.11 -38.08 -25.27
C PRO A 23 25.91 -37.10 -24.39
N ASP A 24 27.08 -37.51 -23.90
CA ASP A 24 27.97 -36.63 -23.13
C ASP A 24 28.40 -35.38 -23.90
N TRP A 25 28.42 -35.48 -25.24
CA TRP A 25 28.84 -34.44 -26.16
C TRP A 25 27.77 -34.19 -27.23
N ALA A 26 27.38 -32.93 -27.40
CA ALA A 26 26.34 -32.50 -28.32
C ALA A 26 26.80 -31.34 -29.23
N ASP A 27 26.19 -31.27 -30.41
CA ASP A 27 26.35 -30.16 -31.35
C ASP A 27 25.33 -29.06 -31.04
N ALA A 28 25.51 -27.87 -31.64
CA ALA A 28 24.66 -26.70 -31.36
C ALA A 28 23.16 -26.98 -31.56
N ALA A 29 22.80 -27.73 -32.62
CA ALA A 29 21.43 -28.13 -32.90
C ALA A 29 20.84 -29.05 -31.81
N ALA A 30 21.64 -29.98 -31.30
CA ALA A 30 21.20 -30.88 -30.24
C ALA A 30 21.02 -30.15 -28.90
N ILE A 31 21.93 -29.23 -28.56
CA ILE A 31 21.75 -28.35 -27.39
C ILE A 31 20.52 -27.46 -27.58
N GLY A 32 20.34 -26.87 -28.76
CA GLY A 32 19.19 -26.04 -29.10
C GLY A 32 17.87 -26.75 -28.88
N MET A 33 17.76 -28.00 -29.34
CA MET A 33 16.58 -28.85 -29.08
C MET A 33 16.35 -29.11 -27.58
N LEU A 34 17.40 -29.28 -26.79
CA LEU A 34 17.28 -29.55 -25.34
C LEU A 34 16.85 -28.33 -24.52
N VAL A 35 17.27 -27.12 -24.91
CA VAL A 35 16.95 -25.87 -24.17
C VAL A 35 15.89 -25.00 -24.86
N GLY A 36 15.33 -25.45 -25.99
CA GLY A 36 14.31 -24.73 -26.75
C GLY A 36 14.83 -23.48 -27.49
N LEU A 37 16.09 -23.49 -27.92
CA LEU A 37 16.73 -22.37 -28.62
C LEU A 37 17.14 -22.74 -30.05
N SER A 38 17.19 -21.74 -30.92
CA SER A 38 17.75 -21.89 -32.28
C SER A 38 19.27 -22.00 -32.27
N ASP A 39 19.85 -22.62 -33.30
CA ASP A 39 21.29 -22.73 -33.52
C ASP A 39 21.99 -21.36 -33.46
N ARG A 40 21.35 -20.32 -34.01
CA ARG A 40 21.86 -18.94 -33.99
C ARG A 40 21.97 -18.41 -32.56
N GLN A 41 20.98 -18.69 -31.70
CA GLN A 41 20.99 -18.28 -30.30
C GLN A 41 22.07 -19.02 -29.50
N ILE A 42 22.23 -20.33 -29.73
CA ILE A 42 23.31 -21.12 -29.10
C ILE A 42 24.69 -20.60 -29.52
N GLN A 43 24.88 -20.28 -30.80
CA GLN A 43 26.13 -19.71 -31.29
C GLN A 43 26.40 -18.32 -30.70
N ASN A 44 25.37 -17.47 -30.57
CA ASN A 44 25.50 -16.18 -29.91
C ASN A 44 25.89 -16.33 -28.43
N LEU A 45 25.24 -17.24 -27.70
CA LEU A 45 25.58 -17.54 -26.30
C LEU A 45 26.99 -18.11 -26.14
N THR A 46 27.49 -18.80 -27.16
CA THR A 46 28.87 -19.30 -27.18
C THR A 46 29.85 -18.15 -27.42
N ARG A 47 29.55 -17.24 -28.34
CA ARG A 47 30.38 -16.05 -28.61
C ARG A 47 30.41 -15.09 -27.41
N SER A 48 29.32 -14.97 -26.68
CA SER A 48 29.23 -14.18 -25.46
C SER A 48 29.86 -14.88 -24.24
N GLY A 49 30.46 -16.07 -24.41
CA GLY A 49 31.14 -16.81 -23.34
C GLY A 49 30.22 -17.53 -22.34
N VAL A 50 28.90 -17.51 -22.55
CA VAL A 50 27.93 -18.17 -21.66
C VAL A 50 27.96 -19.68 -21.84
N LEU A 51 28.11 -20.16 -23.08
CA LEU A 51 28.27 -21.58 -23.39
C LEU A 51 29.72 -21.87 -23.80
N THR A 52 30.32 -22.89 -23.20
CA THR A 52 31.71 -23.27 -23.50
C THR A 52 31.75 -24.51 -24.38
N LYS A 53 32.58 -24.47 -25.43
CA LYS A 53 32.93 -25.66 -26.21
C LYS A 53 34.23 -26.26 -25.68
N GLU A 54 34.29 -27.58 -25.62
CA GLU A 54 35.48 -28.33 -25.22
C GLU A 54 35.81 -29.36 -26.32
N THR A 55 37.08 -29.77 -26.40
CA THR A 55 37.52 -30.81 -27.33
C THR A 55 37.28 -32.17 -26.68
N PRO A 56 36.41 -33.04 -27.23
CA PRO A 56 36.19 -34.37 -26.67
C PRO A 56 37.48 -35.22 -26.78
N PRO A 57 37.74 -36.13 -25.83
CA PRO A 57 38.90 -37.02 -25.90
C PRO A 57 38.83 -37.87 -27.17
N GLY A 58 39.86 -37.78 -28.02
CA GLY A 58 39.96 -38.53 -29.28
C GLY A 58 39.29 -37.90 -30.51
N ARG A 59 38.71 -36.69 -30.44
CA ARG A 59 38.16 -35.97 -31.60
C ARG A 59 38.83 -34.62 -31.82
N LYS A 60 39.00 -34.21 -33.08
CA LYS A 60 39.62 -32.92 -33.47
C LYS A 60 38.64 -31.73 -33.49
N VAL A 61 37.33 -31.97 -33.29
CA VAL A 61 36.28 -30.96 -33.41
C VAL A 61 35.71 -30.61 -32.03
N GLN A 62 35.64 -29.32 -31.72
CA GLN A 62 35.08 -28.82 -30.47
C GLN A 62 33.56 -29.04 -30.43
N LYS A 63 33.06 -29.61 -29.32
CA LYS A 63 31.64 -29.86 -29.06
C LYS A 63 31.23 -29.28 -27.71
N TYR A 64 29.92 -29.20 -27.46
CA TYR A 64 29.42 -28.84 -26.15
C TYR A 64 29.33 -30.08 -25.28
N ARG A 65 29.77 -29.97 -24.03
CA ARG A 65 29.45 -30.98 -23.02
C ARG A 65 28.00 -30.79 -22.59
N THR A 66 27.14 -31.77 -22.87
CA THR A 66 25.67 -31.60 -22.87
C THR A 66 25.14 -31.09 -21.52
N CYS A 67 25.47 -31.78 -20.42
CA CYS A 67 25.01 -31.38 -19.09
C CYS A 67 25.56 -30.01 -18.66
N LYS A 68 26.83 -29.72 -18.98
CA LYS A 68 27.49 -28.45 -18.60
C LYS A 68 26.86 -27.27 -19.33
N ALA A 69 26.61 -27.42 -20.63
CA ALA A 69 25.98 -26.37 -21.45
C ALA A 69 24.54 -26.06 -20.99
N VAL A 70 23.75 -27.09 -20.66
CA VAL A 70 22.39 -26.89 -20.11
C VAL A 70 22.44 -26.18 -18.75
N GLN A 71 23.34 -26.59 -17.85
CA GLN A 71 23.51 -25.93 -16.55
C GLN A 71 23.95 -24.47 -16.68
N GLN A 72 24.92 -24.17 -17.57
CA GLN A 72 25.38 -22.81 -17.87
C GLN A 72 24.23 -21.94 -18.39
N TYR A 73 23.39 -22.48 -19.27
CA TYR A 73 22.22 -21.76 -19.78
C TYR A 73 21.20 -21.48 -18.67
N ILE A 74 20.85 -22.48 -17.85
CA ILE A 74 19.91 -22.31 -16.73
C ILE A 74 20.41 -21.26 -15.74
N ALA A 75 21.71 -21.27 -15.41
CA ALA A 75 22.33 -20.28 -14.53
C ALA A 75 22.22 -18.86 -15.11
N HIS A 76 22.51 -18.69 -16.40
CA HIS A 76 22.39 -17.41 -17.10
C HIS A 76 20.94 -16.90 -17.17
N VAL A 77 19.96 -17.79 -17.37
CA VAL A 77 18.53 -17.40 -17.34
C VAL A 77 18.11 -16.94 -15.95
N LYS A 78 18.52 -17.65 -14.89
CA LYS A 78 18.23 -17.26 -13.50
C LYS A 78 18.84 -15.91 -13.13
N GLN A 79 20.08 -15.66 -13.54
CA GLN A 79 20.73 -14.37 -13.32
C GLN A 79 19.98 -13.23 -14.04
N LYS A 80 19.63 -13.42 -15.31
CA LYS A 80 18.87 -12.42 -16.07
C LYS A 80 17.48 -12.16 -15.52
N ALA A 81 16.80 -13.18 -14.99
CA ALA A 81 15.51 -13.02 -14.34
C ALA A 81 15.64 -12.16 -13.06
N GLY A 82 16.60 -12.48 -12.18
CA GLY A 82 16.84 -11.70 -10.96
C GLY A 82 17.24 -10.26 -11.25
N GLU A 83 18.11 -10.01 -12.24
CA GLU A 83 18.49 -8.66 -12.67
C GLU A 83 17.33 -7.85 -13.26
N GLN A 84 16.31 -8.50 -13.84
CA GLN A 84 15.13 -7.82 -14.36
C GLN A 84 14.00 -7.65 -13.35
N GLU A 85 13.93 -8.49 -12.32
CA GLU A 85 12.93 -8.38 -11.25
C GLU A 85 13.26 -7.22 -10.31
N GLN A 86 14.53 -7.04 -9.94
CA GLN A 86 14.99 -5.93 -9.08
C GLN A 86 14.56 -4.53 -9.57
N PRO A 87 14.81 -4.12 -10.83
CA PRO A 87 14.40 -2.80 -11.30
C PRO A 87 12.88 -2.67 -11.41
N LYS A 88 12.15 -3.76 -11.74
CA LYS A 88 10.69 -3.74 -11.79
C LYS A 88 10.09 -3.55 -10.39
N GLU A 89 10.61 -4.26 -9.40
CA GLU A 89 10.18 -4.13 -8.00
C GLU A 89 10.47 -2.72 -7.46
N LEU A 90 11.65 -2.15 -7.76
CA LEU A 90 11.97 -0.78 -7.37
C LEU A 90 11.04 0.26 -8.03
N VAL A 91 10.68 0.06 -9.30
CA VAL A 91 9.72 0.93 -10.00
C VAL A 91 8.32 0.81 -9.39
N LEU A 92 7.85 -0.41 -9.11
CA LEU A 92 6.56 -0.63 -8.45
C LEU A 92 6.50 0.04 -7.08
N ARG A 93 7.53 -0.12 -6.24
CA ARG A 93 7.61 0.54 -4.93
C ARG A 93 7.60 2.07 -5.04
N LYS A 94 8.26 2.64 -6.05
CA LYS A 94 8.23 4.09 -6.30
C LYS A 94 6.83 4.56 -6.70
N LEU A 95 6.17 3.84 -7.60
CA LEU A 95 4.81 4.14 -8.03
C LEU A 95 3.83 4.07 -6.85
N GLU A 96 3.93 3.03 -6.01
CA GLU A 96 3.10 2.90 -4.82
C GLU A 96 3.31 4.06 -3.84
N ALA A 97 4.56 4.48 -3.62
CA ALA A 97 4.86 5.63 -2.77
C ALA A 97 4.30 6.93 -3.35
N GLU A 98 4.37 7.10 -4.67
CA GLU A 98 3.83 8.28 -5.36
C GLU A 98 2.29 8.33 -5.30
N VAL A 99 1.62 7.19 -5.47
CA VAL A 99 0.17 7.08 -5.31
C VAL A 99 -0.24 7.44 -3.88
N LYS A 100 0.39 6.84 -2.86
CA LYS A 100 0.11 7.17 -1.45
C LYS A 100 0.30 8.65 -1.14
N LEU A 101 1.34 9.26 -1.71
CA LEU A 101 1.60 10.68 -1.55
C LEU A 101 0.49 11.52 -2.18
N LYS A 102 0.06 11.20 -3.41
CA LYS A 102 -1.02 11.89 -4.11
C LYS A 102 -2.37 11.72 -3.40
N GLU A 103 -2.67 10.54 -2.88
CA GLU A 103 -3.87 10.28 -2.07
C GLU A 103 -3.86 11.14 -0.80
N SER A 104 -2.73 11.20 -0.09
CA SER A 104 -2.57 12.03 1.11
C SER A 104 -2.72 13.52 0.78
N GLN A 105 -2.16 13.97 -0.35
CA GLN A 105 -2.32 15.34 -0.85
C GLN A 105 -3.79 15.64 -1.21
N GLY A 106 -4.49 14.69 -1.84
CA GLY A 106 -5.92 14.82 -2.15
C GLY A 106 -6.79 14.90 -0.90
N GLN A 107 -6.52 14.08 0.11
CA GLN A 107 -7.21 14.14 1.41
C GLN A 107 -6.97 15.48 2.12
N LEU A 108 -5.72 15.95 2.13
CA LEU A 108 -5.39 17.27 2.70
C LEU A 108 -6.08 18.41 1.93
N ALA A 109 -6.16 18.32 0.61
CA ALA A 109 -6.89 19.30 -0.20
C ALA A 109 -8.39 19.28 0.13
N SER A 110 -8.98 18.09 0.30
CA SER A 110 -10.39 17.93 0.71
C SER A 110 -10.62 18.54 2.09
N ILE A 111 -9.81 18.22 3.10
CA ILE A 111 -9.97 18.77 4.45
C ILE A 111 -9.85 20.30 4.43
N LYS A 112 -8.90 20.85 3.66
CA LYS A 112 -8.78 22.31 3.51
C LYS A 112 -9.99 22.94 2.83
N ALA A 113 -10.55 22.29 1.82
CA ALA A 113 -11.77 22.75 1.17
C ALA A 113 -12.95 22.75 2.15
N ASP A 114 -13.10 21.68 2.95
CA ASP A 114 -14.16 21.57 3.95
C ASP A 114 -14.01 22.61 5.07
N ILE A 115 -12.78 22.95 5.47
CA ILE A 115 -12.50 24.05 6.39
C ILE A 115 -12.93 25.39 5.77
N ALA A 116 -12.59 25.64 4.50
CA ALA A 116 -12.97 26.87 3.80
C ALA A 116 -14.49 26.99 3.58
N GLU A 117 -15.19 25.86 3.42
CA GLU A 117 -16.66 25.78 3.35
C GLU A 117 -17.33 25.99 4.73
N GLY A 118 -16.55 25.97 5.82
CA GLY A 118 -17.05 26.17 7.17
C GLY A 118 -17.64 24.91 7.82
N ARG A 119 -17.35 23.71 7.29
CA ARG A 119 -17.78 22.43 7.90
C ARG A 119 -17.00 22.08 9.17
N TYR A 120 -15.86 22.74 9.40
CA TYR A 120 -15.00 22.53 10.55
C TYR A 120 -14.80 23.84 11.31
N ILE A 121 -14.81 23.74 12.64
CA ILE A 121 -14.45 24.84 13.56
C ILE A 121 -13.17 24.42 14.26
N GLU A 122 -12.25 25.38 14.42
CA GLU A 122 -11.02 25.15 15.16
C GLU A 122 -11.33 24.83 16.63
N THR A 123 -10.72 23.77 17.16
CA THR A 123 -10.96 23.30 18.54
C THR A 123 -10.73 24.40 19.58
N ALA A 124 -9.69 25.22 19.42
CA ALA A 124 -9.41 26.34 20.31
C ALA A 124 -10.53 27.39 20.28
N SER A 125 -11.02 27.73 19.08
CA SER A 125 -12.14 28.65 18.90
C SER A 125 -13.45 28.08 19.46
N ALA A 126 -13.71 26.79 19.23
CA ALA A 126 -14.89 26.11 19.78
C ALA A 126 -14.88 26.09 21.31
N ALA A 127 -13.71 25.81 21.93
CA ALA A 127 -13.55 25.87 23.37
C ALA A 127 -13.80 27.27 23.92
N GLN A 128 -13.22 28.30 23.28
CA GLN A 128 -13.40 29.70 23.69
C GLN A 128 -14.87 30.14 23.58
N GLN A 129 -15.54 29.83 22.46
CA GLN A 129 -16.96 30.15 22.28
C GLN A 129 -17.84 29.45 23.33
N LEU A 130 -17.52 28.19 23.67
CA LEU A 130 -18.23 27.47 24.72
C LEU A 130 -18.00 28.11 26.10
N THR A 131 -16.77 28.53 26.42
CA THR A 131 -16.47 29.26 27.66
C THR A 131 -17.27 30.55 27.75
N GLU A 132 -17.26 31.37 26.71
CA GLU A 132 -18.01 32.63 26.66
C GLU A 132 -19.53 32.43 26.79
N PHE A 133 -20.05 31.39 26.13
CA PHE A 133 -21.44 30.98 26.27
C PHE A 133 -21.77 30.55 27.71
N MET A 134 -20.91 29.75 28.35
CA MET A 134 -21.09 29.31 29.74
C MET A 134 -21.03 30.46 30.73
N ASP A 135 -20.14 31.44 30.54
CA ASP A 135 -20.07 32.63 31.39
C ASP A 135 -21.35 33.48 31.24
N THR A 136 -21.79 33.69 30.00
CA THR A 136 -23.04 34.42 29.72
C THR A 136 -24.25 33.70 30.34
N PHE A 137 -24.31 32.37 30.20
CA PHE A 137 -25.36 31.53 30.78
C PHE A 137 -25.35 31.60 32.32
N LYS A 138 -24.17 31.51 32.95
CA LYS A 138 -24.02 31.63 34.40
C LYS A 138 -24.52 32.99 34.90
N HIS A 139 -24.13 34.08 34.24
CA HIS A 139 -24.63 35.41 34.58
C HIS A 139 -26.15 35.51 34.41
N PHE A 140 -26.71 34.95 33.34
CA PHE A 140 -28.15 34.90 33.14
C PHE A 140 -28.87 34.14 34.27
N ALA A 141 -28.39 32.93 34.61
CA ALA A 141 -28.97 32.09 35.66
C ALA A 141 -28.93 32.78 37.03
N LEU A 142 -27.81 33.40 37.41
CA LEU A 142 -27.64 34.06 38.71
C LEU A 142 -28.43 35.38 38.86
N ASN A 143 -29.03 35.88 37.77
CA ASN A 143 -29.96 37.00 37.78
C ASN A 143 -31.43 36.57 37.96
N ILE A 144 -31.75 35.29 37.80
CA ILE A 144 -33.12 34.79 37.99
C ILE A 144 -33.60 34.96 39.44
N PRO A 145 -32.82 34.59 40.49
CA PRO A 145 -33.28 34.70 41.87
C PRO A 145 -33.71 36.11 42.27
N SER A 146 -32.94 37.13 41.89
CA SER A 146 -33.26 38.53 42.24
C SER A 146 -34.52 39.01 41.53
N ARG A 147 -34.73 38.60 40.27
CA ARG A 147 -35.98 38.87 39.54
C ARG A 147 -37.18 38.19 40.19
N VAL A 148 -37.05 36.92 40.53
CA VAL A 148 -38.11 36.16 41.21
C VAL A 148 -38.44 36.81 42.55
N ALA A 149 -37.45 37.12 43.38
CA ALA A 149 -37.63 37.80 44.65
C ALA A 149 -38.37 39.14 44.50
N GLY A 150 -38.02 39.93 43.47
CA GLY A 150 -38.74 41.16 43.13
C GLY A 150 -40.21 40.93 42.79
N THR A 151 -40.54 39.85 42.07
CA THR A 151 -41.93 39.51 41.74
C THR A 151 -42.75 39.02 42.93
N VAL A 152 -42.14 38.24 43.85
CA VAL A 152 -42.86 37.72 45.03
C VAL A 152 -42.92 38.70 46.20
N ALA A 153 -42.11 39.76 46.20
CA ALA A 153 -42.11 40.78 47.25
C ALA A 153 -43.47 41.52 47.40
N GLY A 154 -44.34 41.49 46.37
CA GLY A 154 -45.71 42.01 46.47
C GLY A 154 -46.70 41.07 47.18
N TYR A 155 -46.31 39.81 47.41
CA TYR A 155 -47.17 38.74 47.93
C TYR A 155 -46.67 38.15 49.26
N THR A 156 -45.46 38.51 49.70
CA THR A 156 -44.82 38.01 50.93
C THR A 156 -44.11 39.15 51.66
N ASP A 157 -43.73 38.95 52.92
CA ASP A 157 -42.90 39.92 53.64
C ASP A 157 -41.44 39.93 53.13
N ALA A 158 -40.75 41.04 53.39
CA ALA A 158 -39.38 41.25 52.90
C ALA A 158 -38.36 40.22 53.42
N ALA A 159 -38.57 39.64 54.61
CA ALA A 159 -37.68 38.62 55.12
C ALA A 159 -37.86 37.31 54.37
N THR A 160 -39.11 36.91 54.12
CA THR A 160 -39.46 35.71 53.34
C THR A 160 -38.99 35.83 51.89
N ALA A 161 -39.21 36.97 51.23
CA ALA A 161 -38.73 37.20 49.86
C ALA A 161 -37.19 37.08 49.73
N ARG A 162 -36.44 37.64 50.70
CA ARG A 162 -34.97 37.52 50.76
C ARG A 162 -34.51 36.09 51.03
N ALA A 163 -35.23 35.35 51.87
CA ALA A 163 -34.92 33.95 52.14
C ALA A 163 -35.09 33.09 50.87
N ILE A 164 -36.16 33.31 50.11
CA ILE A 164 -36.39 32.66 48.81
C ILE A 164 -35.26 33.01 47.83
N GLU A 165 -34.91 34.28 47.68
CA GLU A 165 -33.80 34.71 46.81
C GLU A 165 -32.50 33.95 47.11
N LYS A 166 -32.15 33.88 48.39
CA LYS A 166 -30.91 33.24 48.84
C LYS A 166 -30.94 31.72 48.63
N SER A 167 -32.08 31.08 48.90
CA SER A 167 -32.25 29.63 48.67
C SER A 167 -32.12 29.30 47.19
N THR A 168 -32.86 30.00 46.33
CA THR A 168 -32.85 29.76 44.88
C THR A 168 -31.50 30.08 44.25
N ARG A 169 -30.81 31.13 44.71
CA ARG A 169 -29.44 31.42 44.27
C ARG A 169 -28.49 30.28 44.61
N LYS A 170 -28.55 29.79 45.85
CA LYS A 170 -27.69 28.69 46.29
C LYS A 170 -27.96 27.40 45.51
N GLU A 171 -29.23 27.03 45.33
CA GLU A 171 -29.60 25.85 44.53
C GLU A 171 -29.10 25.95 43.08
N LEU A 172 -29.19 27.13 42.46
CA LEU A 172 -28.64 27.34 41.12
C LEU A 172 -27.11 27.24 41.09
N GLU A 173 -26.42 27.80 42.08
CA GLU A 173 -24.96 27.67 42.21
C GLU A 173 -24.54 26.20 42.34
N ASP A 174 -25.23 25.43 43.20
CA ASP A 174 -24.98 24.00 43.41
C ASP A 174 -25.25 23.18 42.14
N MET A 175 -26.35 23.44 41.43
CA MET A 175 -26.67 22.77 40.16
C MET A 175 -25.65 23.09 39.06
N LEU A 176 -25.21 24.35 38.95
CA LEU A 176 -24.21 24.77 37.97
C LEU A 176 -22.84 24.12 38.25
N ALA A 177 -22.46 24.01 39.51
CA ALA A 177 -21.22 23.33 39.91
C ALA A 177 -21.25 21.84 39.54
N LEU A 178 -22.34 21.14 39.89
CA LEU A 178 -22.53 19.73 39.52
C LEU A 178 -22.50 19.51 38.00
N PHE A 179 -23.10 20.41 37.22
CA PHE A 179 -23.07 20.34 35.77
C PHE A 179 -21.65 20.52 35.20
N ALA A 180 -20.90 21.50 35.69
CA ALA A 180 -19.53 21.74 35.26
C ALA A 180 -18.60 20.56 35.59
N ASP A 181 -18.75 19.96 36.78
CA ASP A 181 -17.98 18.79 37.20
C ASP A 181 -18.29 17.57 36.33
N ALA A 182 -19.56 17.32 36.03
CA ALA A 182 -19.98 16.23 35.14
C ALA A 182 -19.46 16.42 33.70
N ALA A 183 -19.43 17.65 33.20
CA ALA A 183 -18.89 17.98 31.88
C ALA A 183 -17.36 17.76 31.80
N MET A 184 -16.61 18.02 32.89
CA MET A 184 -15.16 17.78 32.94
C MET A 184 -14.77 16.30 33.05
N LEU A 185 -15.67 15.41 33.47
CA LEU A 185 -15.45 13.96 33.51
C LEU A 185 -15.68 13.26 32.16
N ALA A 186 -16.36 13.91 31.22
CA ALA A 186 -16.70 13.35 29.91
C ALA A 186 -15.61 13.34 28.80
N PRO A 187 -14.46 14.06 28.87
CA PRO A 187 -13.55 14.11 27.73
C PRO A 187 -12.56 12.94 27.75
N GLY A 188 -13.00 11.76 27.30
CA GLY A 188 -12.07 10.63 27.12
C GLY A 188 -12.56 9.37 26.41
N GLU A 189 -13.85 9.04 26.47
CA GLU A 189 -14.29 7.69 26.03
C GLU A 189 -14.71 7.59 24.55
N GLY A 190 -14.81 8.71 23.82
CA GLY A 190 -15.31 8.72 22.44
C GLY A 190 -14.27 8.49 21.33
N ALA A 191 -12.96 8.55 21.62
CA ALA A 191 -11.90 8.57 20.60
C ALA A 191 -11.14 7.24 20.43
N ARG A 192 -11.63 6.15 21.03
CA ARG A 192 -11.03 4.79 20.89
C ARG A 192 -12.09 3.75 20.56
N ARG A 193 -12.68 3.80 19.38
CA ARG A 193 -13.29 2.63 18.71
C ARG A 193 -13.09 2.74 17.21
#